data_AF-A0AA42W5N5-F1
#
_entry.id   AF-A0AA42W5N5-F1
#
_cell.length_a   1.000
_cell.length_b   1.000
_cell.length_c   1.000
_cell.angle_alpha   90.00
_cell.angle_beta   90.00
_cell.angle_gamma   90.00
#
_symmetry.space_group_name_H-M   'P 1'
#
loop_
_entity.id
_entity.type
_entity.pdbx_description
1 polymer ?
#
loop_
_entity_poly.entity_id
_entity_poly.type
_entity_poly.pdbx_seq_one_letter_code
_entity_poly.pdbx_strand_id
1 'polypeptide(L)'
;MPTRPNDPGIPTLTQRAEPTLYPLPADEADAPLLTELADDADPAFDDDAFPLLTEVAHEQEVEADAQAQAEAAVAALPDPTVLTARLQAEVEQLMRQALAQAIEQIQSRMDAELPGIVARVLKDVRPG
;
A
#
# COMPACT_ATOMS: atom_id res chain seq x y z
N MET A 1 46.37 28.75 0.49
CA MET A 1 45.02 28.37 0.95
C MET A 1 45.13 26.97 1.54
N PRO A 2 44.76 26.76 2.82
CA PRO A 2 44.97 25.48 3.51
C PRO A 2 44.04 24.40 2.92
N THR A 3 44.60 23.22 2.67
CA THR A 3 43.87 22.01 2.26
C THR A 3 43.06 21.48 3.44
N ARG A 4 41.74 21.32 3.28
CA ARG A 4 40.88 20.70 4.31
C ARG A 4 41.23 19.21 4.42
N PRO A 5 41.67 18.70 5.58
CA PRO A 5 42.05 17.29 5.75
C PRO A 5 40.86 16.36 5.99
N ASN A 6 39.64 16.76 5.62
CA ASN A 6 38.44 15.97 5.85
C ASN A 6 37.37 16.33 4.80
N ASP A 7 37.59 15.88 3.56
CA ASP A 7 36.56 15.86 2.52
C ASP A 7 36.17 14.39 2.30
N PRO A 8 35.15 13.87 3.02
CA PRO A 8 34.57 12.59 2.66
C PRO A 8 33.77 12.84 1.39
N GLY A 9 34.40 12.57 0.25
CA GLY A 9 33.83 12.80 -1.08
C GLY A 9 32.39 12.27 -1.20
N ILE A 10 31.60 12.92 -2.05
CA ILE A 10 30.19 12.62 -2.28
C ILE A 10 30.04 11.10 -2.50
N PRO A 11 29.32 10.37 -1.61
CA PRO A 11 29.24 8.92 -1.72
C PRO A 11 28.53 8.55 -3.01
N THR A 12 29.17 7.69 -3.81
CA THR A 12 28.54 7.13 -5.01
C THR A 12 27.37 6.23 -4.61
N LEU A 13 26.39 6.11 -5.50
CA LEU A 13 25.07 5.51 -5.27
C LEU A 13 25.10 4.04 -4.79
N THR A 14 26.26 3.40 -4.80
CA THR A 14 26.49 2.02 -4.38
C THR A 14 26.92 1.85 -2.90
N GLN A 15 27.25 2.92 -2.17
CA GLN A 15 27.87 2.81 -0.82
C GLN A 15 26.92 3.11 0.36
N ARG A 16 25.60 3.20 0.14
CA ARG A 16 24.66 3.71 1.17
C ARG A 16 23.78 2.67 1.87
N ALA A 17 24.14 1.39 1.88
CA ALA A 17 23.38 0.39 2.63
C ALA A 17 24.27 -0.71 3.21
N GLU A 18 24.95 -0.42 4.33
CA GLU A 18 25.14 -1.44 5.36
C GLU A 18 24.07 -1.20 6.44
N PRO A 19 23.10 -2.11 6.61
CA PRO A 19 22.14 -2.01 7.70
C PRO A 19 22.86 -2.42 8.99
N THR A 20 23.06 -1.49 9.91
CA THR A 20 23.37 -1.81 11.31
C THR A 20 22.14 -2.48 11.93
N LEU A 21 22.08 -3.81 11.83
CA LEU A 21 21.13 -4.64 12.56
C LEU A 21 21.45 -4.55 14.06
N TYR A 22 20.75 -3.67 14.76
CA TYR A 22 20.64 -3.77 16.22
C TYR A 22 20.00 -5.11 16.59
N PRO A 23 20.50 -5.84 17.59
CA PRO A 23 19.81 -7.02 18.10
C PRO A 23 18.52 -6.57 18.81
N LEU A 24 17.37 -7.06 18.36
CA LEU A 24 16.12 -6.96 19.13
C LEU A 24 16.31 -7.71 20.45
N PRO A 25 15.95 -7.13 21.62
CA PRO A 25 15.86 -7.91 22.85
C PRO A 25 14.73 -8.95 22.71
N ALA A 26 15.05 -10.18 23.09
CA ALA A 26 14.12 -11.29 23.19
C ALA A 26 13.11 -11.02 24.30
N ASP A 27 11.95 -10.50 23.93
CA ASP A 27 10.76 -10.56 24.79
C ASP A 27 9.50 -10.67 23.91
N GLU A 28 9.45 -11.75 23.13
CA GLU A 28 8.23 -12.30 22.50
C GLU A 28 7.46 -13.20 23.48
N ALA A 29 7.65 -13.03 24.79
CA ALA A 29 7.06 -13.90 25.82
C ALA A 29 5.66 -13.46 26.28
N ASP A 30 4.99 -12.55 25.57
CA ASP A 30 3.65 -12.06 25.94
C ASP A 30 2.70 -11.96 24.74
N ALA A 31 2.80 -12.92 23.81
CA ALA A 31 1.71 -13.18 22.89
C ALA A 31 0.63 -13.99 23.63
N PRO A 32 -0.62 -13.52 23.76
CA PRO A 32 -1.68 -14.32 24.38
C PRO A 32 -1.93 -15.56 23.52
N LEU A 33 -1.62 -16.72 24.09
CA LEU A 33 -2.00 -18.01 23.51
C LEU A 33 -3.54 -18.09 23.50
N LEU A 34 -4.13 -18.19 22.31
CA LEU A 34 -5.56 -18.42 22.10
C LEU A 34 -5.97 -19.85 22.47
N THR A 35 -5.58 -20.31 23.67
CA THR A 35 -5.81 -21.68 24.15
C THR A 35 -6.81 -21.76 25.31
N GLU A 36 -7.40 -20.65 25.74
CA GLU A 36 -8.48 -20.66 26.74
C GLU A 36 -9.70 -19.85 26.28
N LEU A 37 -10.61 -20.51 25.56
CA LEU A 37 -12.04 -20.31 25.76
C LEU A 37 -12.82 -21.51 25.19
N ALA A 38 -13.74 -22.02 25.99
CA ALA A 38 -14.70 -23.12 25.73
C ALA A 38 -14.24 -24.54 26.10
N ASP A 39 -13.82 -24.73 27.36
CA ASP A 39 -14.42 -25.82 28.15
C ASP A 39 -15.65 -25.22 28.86
N ASP A 40 -16.69 -26.03 29.08
CA ASP A 40 -18.03 -25.68 29.61
C ASP A 40 -19.04 -25.04 28.64
N ALA A 41 -19.59 -25.86 27.75
CA ALA A 41 -21.02 -25.83 27.47
C ALA A 41 -21.46 -27.22 26.98
N ASP A 42 -21.92 -28.06 27.91
CA ASP A 42 -22.80 -29.20 27.60
C ASP A 42 -24.10 -28.63 27.02
N PRO A 43 -24.44 -28.84 25.73
CA PRO A 43 -25.81 -28.65 25.28
C PRO A 43 -26.53 -29.93 25.66
N ALA A 44 -27.43 -29.84 26.63
CA ALA A 44 -28.51 -30.81 26.75
C ALA A 44 -29.31 -30.76 25.44
N PHE A 45 -28.93 -31.59 24.48
CA PHE A 45 -29.73 -31.81 23.28
C PHE A 45 -30.93 -32.63 23.74
N ASP A 46 -32.10 -32.00 23.77
CA ASP A 46 -33.37 -32.70 23.86
C ASP A 46 -33.43 -33.74 22.73
N ASP A 47 -33.37 -35.01 23.10
CA ASP A 47 -33.24 -36.18 22.22
C ASP A 47 -34.56 -36.52 21.47
N ASP A 48 -35.50 -35.58 21.40
CA ASP A 48 -36.82 -35.73 20.74
C ASP A 48 -36.99 -34.85 19.50
N ALA A 49 -35.89 -34.38 18.92
CA ALA A 49 -35.89 -33.74 17.60
C ALA A 49 -34.95 -34.50 16.67
N PHE A 50 -35.29 -35.76 16.35
CA PHE A 50 -34.70 -36.41 15.17
C PHE A 50 -35.46 -35.87 13.94
N PRO A 51 -34.88 -34.94 13.17
CA PRO A 51 -35.52 -34.48 11.95
C PRO A 51 -35.66 -35.67 11.01
N LEU A 52 -36.81 -35.81 10.37
CA LEU A 52 -37.00 -36.84 9.36
C LEU A 52 -35.92 -36.63 8.30
N LEU A 53 -35.19 -37.69 7.93
CA LEU A 53 -34.10 -37.60 6.94
C LEU A 53 -34.53 -36.94 5.62
N THR A 54 -35.84 -36.92 5.34
CA THR A 54 -36.44 -36.23 4.19
C THR A 54 -36.50 -34.70 4.36
N GLU A 55 -36.73 -34.18 5.56
CA GLU A 55 -36.68 -32.74 5.86
C GLU A 55 -35.23 -32.25 5.90
N VAL A 56 -34.32 -33.01 6.53
CA VAL A 56 -32.87 -32.71 6.49
C VAL A 56 -32.35 -32.73 5.07
N ALA A 57 -32.72 -33.72 4.25
CA ALA A 57 -32.28 -33.76 2.85
C ALA A 57 -32.78 -32.55 2.05
N HIS A 58 -34.00 -32.08 2.30
CA HIS A 58 -34.55 -30.92 1.60
C HIS A 58 -33.93 -29.59 2.07
N GLU A 59 -33.73 -29.42 3.37
CA GLU A 59 -33.01 -28.26 3.93
C GLU A 59 -31.54 -28.26 3.47
N GLN A 60 -30.91 -29.42 3.42
CA GLN A 60 -29.52 -29.58 2.98
C GLN A 60 -29.35 -29.41 1.46
N GLU A 61 -30.37 -29.71 0.65
CA GLU A 61 -30.40 -29.37 -0.78
C GLU A 61 -30.56 -27.85 -0.99
N VAL A 62 -31.41 -27.19 -0.22
CA VAL A 62 -31.61 -25.73 -0.27
C VAL A 62 -30.38 -24.98 0.25
N GLU A 63 -29.76 -25.47 1.32
CA GLU A 63 -28.50 -24.95 1.85
C GLU A 63 -27.36 -25.24 0.88
N ALA A 64 -27.26 -26.42 0.27
CA ALA A 64 -26.24 -26.72 -0.73
C ALA A 64 -26.38 -25.85 -1.98
N ASP A 65 -27.61 -25.57 -2.44
CA ASP A 65 -27.85 -24.63 -3.54
C ASP A 65 -27.51 -23.18 -3.15
N ALA A 66 -27.81 -22.77 -1.91
CA ALA A 66 -27.42 -21.46 -1.38
C ALA A 66 -25.89 -21.36 -1.20
N GLN A 67 -25.23 -22.43 -0.79
CA GLN A 67 -23.78 -22.53 -0.65
C GLN A 67 -23.09 -22.52 -2.02
N ALA A 68 -23.63 -23.26 -3.00
CA ALA A 68 -23.15 -23.25 -4.38
C ALA A 68 -23.34 -21.88 -5.04
N GLN A 69 -24.44 -21.18 -4.73
CA GLN A 69 -24.67 -19.80 -5.17
C GLN A 69 -23.75 -18.80 -4.46
N ALA A 70 -23.45 -18.99 -3.17
CA ALA A 70 -22.48 -18.19 -2.44
C ALA A 70 -21.05 -18.41 -2.95
N GLU A 71 -20.65 -19.64 -3.20
CA GLU A 71 -19.34 -20.00 -3.78
C GLU A 71 -19.19 -19.46 -5.21
N ALA A 72 -20.25 -19.54 -6.03
CA ALA A 72 -20.28 -18.92 -7.35
C ALA A 72 -20.20 -17.39 -7.29
N ALA A 73 -20.78 -16.76 -6.26
CA ALA A 73 -20.68 -15.31 -6.03
C ALA A 73 -19.28 -14.90 -5.54
N VAL A 74 -18.61 -15.71 -4.72
CA VAL A 74 -17.21 -15.47 -4.32
C VAL A 74 -16.26 -15.65 -5.51
N ALA A 75 -16.52 -16.60 -6.40
CA ALA A 75 -15.77 -16.78 -7.64
C ALA A 75 -15.96 -15.64 -8.65
N ALA A 76 -17.02 -14.84 -8.52
CA ALA A 76 -17.29 -13.67 -9.37
C ALA A 76 -16.59 -12.39 -8.89
N LEU A 77 -15.97 -12.39 -7.70
CA LEU A 77 -15.19 -11.25 -7.21
C LEU A 77 -13.86 -11.15 -7.98
N PRO A 78 -13.46 -9.94 -8.41
CA PRO A 78 -12.17 -9.76 -9.05
C PRO A 78 -11.04 -10.12 -8.10
N ASP A 79 -10.03 -10.83 -8.62
CA ASP A 79 -8.87 -11.26 -7.86
C ASP A 79 -8.18 -10.04 -7.19
N PRO A 80 -7.93 -10.07 -5.87
CA PRO A 80 -7.25 -8.99 -5.17
C PRO A 80 -5.90 -8.60 -5.80
N THR A 81 -5.19 -9.53 -6.45
CA THR A 81 -3.93 -9.25 -7.15
C THR A 81 -4.14 -8.37 -8.39
N VAL A 82 -5.26 -8.53 -9.09
CA VAL A 82 -5.62 -7.70 -10.24
C VAL A 82 -6.01 -6.30 -9.77
N LEU A 83 -6.69 -6.19 -8.63
CA LEU A 83 -7.04 -4.90 -8.03
C LEU A 83 -5.79 -4.12 -7.58
N THR A 84 -4.81 -4.77 -6.95
CA THR A 84 -3.55 -4.12 -6.56
C THR A 84 -2.73 -3.71 -7.77
N ALA A 85 -2.64 -4.57 -8.79
CA ALA A 85 -1.97 -4.23 -10.05
C ALA A 85 -2.62 -3.03 -10.75
N ARG A 86 -3.96 -2.95 -10.76
CA ARG A 86 -4.69 -1.83 -11.33
C ARG A 86 -4.45 -0.54 -10.54
N LEU A 87 -4.46 -0.62 -9.22
CA LEU A 87 -4.17 0.52 -8.35
C LEU A 87 -2.73 1.02 -8.55
N GLN A 88 -1.76 0.11 -8.66
CA GLN A 88 -0.37 0.47 -8.94
C GLN A 88 -0.23 1.20 -10.29
N ALA A 89 -0.90 0.70 -11.33
CA ALA A 89 -0.92 1.37 -12.63
C ALA A 89 -1.54 2.78 -12.55
N GLU A 90 -2.62 2.94 -11.78
CA GLU A 90 -3.27 4.24 -11.58
C GLU A 90 -2.36 5.24 -10.85
N VAL A 91 -1.64 4.78 -9.82
CA VAL A 91 -0.66 5.60 -9.09
C VAL A 91 0.48 6.03 -10.00
N GLU A 92 1.04 5.12 -10.79
CA GLU A 92 2.11 5.47 -11.74
C GLU A 92 1.64 6.48 -12.79
N GLN A 93 0.42 6.31 -13.31
CA GLN A 93 -0.16 7.25 -14.27
C GLN A 93 -0.35 8.64 -13.66
N LEU A 94 -0.90 8.71 -12.45
CA LEU A 94 -1.08 9.96 -11.73
C LEU A 94 0.27 10.64 -11.48
N MET A 95 1.30 9.87 -11.13
CA MET A 95 2.65 10.41 -10.92
C MET A 95 3.28 10.97 -12.20
N ARG A 96 3.12 10.29 -13.34
CA ARG A 96 3.59 10.81 -14.64
C ARG A 96 2.87 12.09 -15.02
N GLN A 97 1.56 12.16 -14.78
CA GLN A 97 0.76 13.36 -15.05
C GLN A 97 1.16 14.52 -14.14
N ALA A 98 1.29 14.29 -12.84
CA ALA A 98 1.67 15.31 -11.88
C ALA A 98 3.07 15.88 -12.18
N LEU A 99 4.02 15.01 -12.59
CA LEU A 99 5.35 15.44 -13.02
C LEU A 99 5.28 16.32 -14.27
N ALA A 100 4.50 15.95 -15.28
CA ALA A 100 4.33 16.76 -16.48
C ALA A 100 3.74 18.15 -16.16
N GLN A 101 2.72 18.20 -15.31
CA GLN A 101 2.11 19.45 -14.87
C GLN A 101 3.10 20.33 -14.07
N ALA A 102 3.89 19.73 -13.17
CA ALA A 102 4.89 20.46 -12.40
C ALA A 102 5.97 21.07 -13.31
N ILE A 103 6.43 20.33 -14.33
CA ILE A 103 7.38 20.84 -15.32
C ILE A 103 6.80 22.03 -16.08
N GLU A 104 5.56 21.91 -16.58
CA GLU A 104 4.89 22.98 -17.29
C GLU A 104 4.73 24.24 -16.43
N GLN A 105 4.39 24.07 -15.15
CA GLN A 105 4.30 25.16 -14.19
C GLN A 105 5.65 25.86 -13.97
N ILE A 106 6.74 25.10 -13.83
CA ILE A 106 8.08 25.66 -13.68
C ILE A 106 8.49 26.42 -14.95
N GLN A 107 8.26 25.84 -16.12
CA GLN A 107 8.57 26.49 -17.40
C GLN A 107 7.81 27.80 -17.56
N SER A 108 6.50 27.81 -17.29
CA SER A 108 5.67 29.01 -17.34
C SER A 108 6.17 30.11 -16.41
N ARG A 109 6.59 29.74 -15.19
CA ARG A 109 7.16 30.68 -14.24
C ARG A 109 8.49 31.25 -14.72
N MET A 110 9.38 30.40 -15.26
CA MET A 110 10.65 30.85 -15.82
C MET A 110 10.42 31.84 -16.96
N ASP A 111 9.52 31.54 -17.89
CA ASP A 111 9.18 32.41 -19.02
C ASP A 111 8.62 33.76 -18.58
N ALA A 112 7.83 33.78 -17.51
CA ALA A 112 7.32 35.03 -16.92
C ALA A 112 8.43 35.87 -16.25
N GLU A 113 9.47 35.22 -15.71
CA GLU A 113 10.60 35.90 -15.04
C GLU A 113 11.66 36.41 -16.05
N LEU A 114 11.78 35.77 -17.23
CA LEU A 114 12.77 36.12 -18.26
C LEU A 114 12.76 37.61 -18.66
N PRO A 115 11.62 38.26 -18.97
CA PRO A 115 11.58 39.68 -19.32
C PRO A 115 12.15 40.58 -18.23
N GLY A 116 11.89 40.26 -16.96
CA GLY A 116 12.40 41.02 -15.81
C GLY A 116 13.92 40.89 -15.67
N ILE A 117 14.45 39.68 -15.90
CA ILE A 117 15.89 39.42 -15.91
C ILE A 117 16.55 40.19 -17.06
N VAL A 118 16.00 40.11 -18.28
CA VAL A 118 16.54 40.80 -19.46
C VAL A 118 16.53 42.32 -19.24
N ALA A 119 15.46 42.89 -18.70
CA ALA A 119 15.40 44.32 -18.40
C ALA A 119 16.48 44.76 -17.39
N ARG A 120 16.74 43.93 -16.37
CA ARG A 120 17.80 44.18 -15.40
C ARG A 120 19.18 44.12 -16.05
N VAL A 121 19.47 43.07 -16.82
CA VAL A 121 20.74 42.91 -17.54
C VAL A 121 20.98 44.07 -18.52
N LEU A 122 19.97 44.47 -19.30
CA LEU A 122 20.11 45.60 -20.23
C LEU A 122 20.37 46.92 -19.51
N LYS A 123 19.76 47.14 -18.33
CA LYS A 123 20.04 48.31 -17.49
C LYS A 123 21.49 48.30 -16.98
N ASP A 124 21.99 47.14 -16.58
CA ASP A 124 23.35 47.00 -16.05
C ASP A 124 24.41 47.12 -17.17
N VAL A 125 24.08 46.72 -18.40
CA VAL A 125 24.97 46.78 -19.57
C VAL A 125 24.96 48.14 -20.26
N ARG A 126 23.84 48.90 -20.24
CA ARG A 126 23.78 50.23 -20.85
C ARG A 126 24.66 51.18 -20.04
N PRO A 127 25.87 51.54 -20.54
CA PRO A 127 26.66 52.54 -19.86
C PRO A 127 25.92 53.88 -20.02
N GLY A 128 25.92 54.68 -18.95
CA GLY A 128 25.48 56.08 -19.02
C GLY A 128 26.25 56.84 -20.09
#